data_AF-A0A538NM70-F1
#
_entry.id   AF-A0A538NM70-F1
#
_cell.length_a   1.000
_cell.length_b   1.000
_cell.length_c   1.000
_cell.angle_alpha   90.00
_cell.angle_beta   90.00
_cell.angle_gamma   90.00
#
_symmetry.space_group_name_H-M   'P 1'
#
loop_
_entity.id
_entity.type
_entity.pdbx_description
1 polymer ?
#
loop_
_entity_poly.entity_id
_entity_poly.type
_entity_poly.pdbx_seq_one_letter_code
_entity_poly.pdbx_strand_id
1 'polypeptide(L)'
;TAIGKSALQNDTITNDNTAIGKSALQNDVGGRNTAVGSQALGINTMGSSNTALGYTAGTSVTTANNVICIGAGVLGLNVSNSCFIGNISGVNEGGTISAVYINTDGQLGTQPPASSRRFKNEIKPMDQVSEAILSLKPVTFHYKSDTKGVPQFGLIAEEVAQVNPDLVVRDENGDIYTVRYDAVNAMLLNEFLKEHRKVEQQAREMQEQQATIAQQRKESQAKTDKLEATIAQQQKEMQAVIARLNEQAAQIQKVSIQLGVTKAAPRTVSNK
;
A
#
# COMPACT_ATOMS: atom_id res chain seq x y z
N THR A 1 -14.66 -47.91 25.11
CA THR A 1 -14.23 -47.81 26.53
C THR A 1 -15.11 -46.82 27.26
N ALA A 2 -15.73 -47.20 28.38
CA ALA A 2 -16.56 -46.31 29.20
C ALA A 2 -16.11 -46.33 30.67
N ILE A 3 -15.75 -45.16 31.21
CA ILE A 3 -15.34 -45.00 32.60
C ILE A 3 -16.04 -43.76 33.18
N GLY A 4 -16.98 -43.96 34.11
CA GLY A 4 -17.73 -42.89 34.76
C GLY A 4 -19.24 -43.16 34.78
N LYS A 5 -19.94 -42.49 35.68
CA LYS A 5 -21.41 -42.62 35.81
C LYS A 5 -22.08 -42.15 34.51
N SER A 6 -22.91 -43.01 33.90
CA SER A 6 -23.64 -42.73 32.66
C SER A 6 -22.77 -42.47 31.42
N ALA A 7 -21.50 -42.90 31.42
CA ALA A 7 -20.67 -42.88 30.22
C ALA A 7 -21.20 -43.93 29.20
N LEU A 8 -21.40 -43.53 27.94
CA LEU A 8 -21.98 -44.35 26.86
C LEU A 8 -23.35 -45.00 27.20
N GLN A 9 -24.14 -44.37 28.08
CA GLN A 9 -25.37 -44.99 28.60
C GLN A 9 -26.41 -45.33 27.51
N ASN A 10 -26.52 -44.49 26.48
CA ASN A 10 -27.50 -44.66 25.39
C ASN A 10 -26.84 -44.95 24.03
N ASP A 11 -25.61 -45.45 24.01
CA ASP A 11 -24.91 -45.81 22.77
C ASP A 11 -25.50 -47.08 22.16
N THR A 12 -26.01 -47.01 20.93
CA THR A 12 -26.91 -48.02 20.35
C THR A 12 -26.53 -48.57 18.98
N ILE A 13 -25.58 -47.99 18.24
CA ILE A 13 -25.37 -48.34 16.81
C ILE A 13 -23.90 -48.56 16.39
N THR A 14 -22.93 -47.79 16.86
CA THR A 14 -21.56 -47.79 16.29
C THR A 14 -20.45 -47.98 17.33
N ASN A 15 -19.42 -48.73 16.95
CA ASN A 15 -18.35 -49.16 17.84
C ASN A 15 -17.13 -48.21 17.80
N ASP A 16 -16.25 -48.31 18.81
CA ASP A 16 -14.97 -47.59 18.98
C ASP A 16 -15.02 -46.22 19.69
N ASN A 17 -16.04 -45.98 20.52
CA ASN A 17 -16.11 -44.79 21.36
C ASN A 17 -15.26 -44.92 22.64
N THR A 18 -14.59 -43.85 23.05
CA THR A 18 -13.90 -43.72 24.34
C THR A 18 -14.53 -42.59 25.15
N ALA A 19 -15.22 -42.94 26.24
CA ALA A 19 -15.88 -42.00 27.14
C ALA A 19 -15.30 -42.12 28.57
N ILE A 20 -14.68 -41.05 29.06
CA ILE A 20 -14.11 -40.99 30.40
C ILE A 20 -14.66 -39.75 31.11
N GLY A 21 -15.59 -39.94 32.04
CA GLY A 21 -16.25 -38.86 32.78
C GLY A 21 -17.74 -39.11 33.00
N LYS A 22 -18.33 -38.40 33.97
CA LYS A 22 -19.78 -38.46 34.21
C LYS A 22 -20.53 -37.97 32.97
N SER A 23 -21.45 -38.76 32.44
CA SER A 23 -22.27 -38.43 31.25
C SER A 23 -21.46 -38.09 29.99
N ALA A 24 -20.22 -38.56 29.88
CA ALA A 24 -19.45 -38.44 28.63
C ALA A 24 -20.07 -39.33 27.54
N LEU A 25 -20.32 -38.78 26.35
CA LEU A 25 -21.01 -39.46 25.24
C LEU A 25 -22.32 -40.15 25.65
N GLN A 26 -23.09 -39.53 26.56
CA GLN A 26 -24.28 -40.17 27.14
C GLN A 26 -25.34 -40.53 26.08
N ASN A 27 -25.50 -39.71 25.03
CA ASN A 27 -26.56 -39.84 24.02
C ASN A 27 -26.03 -40.19 22.63
N ASP A 28 -24.77 -40.63 22.54
CA ASP A 28 -24.08 -40.81 21.27
C ASP A 28 -24.64 -41.99 20.49
N VAL A 29 -25.02 -41.77 19.23
CA VAL A 29 -25.37 -42.83 18.27
C VAL A 29 -24.37 -42.85 17.10
N GLY A 30 -23.33 -42.02 17.15
CA GLY A 30 -22.20 -42.03 16.23
C GLY A 30 -21.04 -42.90 16.71
N GLY A 31 -19.97 -42.99 15.92
CA GLY A 31 -18.84 -43.89 16.18
C GLY A 31 -17.49 -43.18 16.19
N ARG A 32 -16.49 -43.83 16.79
CA ARG A 32 -15.08 -43.36 16.84
C ARG A 32 -14.89 -42.02 17.56
N ASN A 33 -15.76 -41.70 18.51
CA ASN A 33 -15.67 -40.49 19.31
C ASN A 33 -14.78 -40.69 20.54
N THR A 34 -13.98 -39.68 20.87
CA THR A 34 -13.18 -39.64 22.11
C THR A 34 -13.65 -38.48 22.97
N ALA A 35 -14.24 -38.77 24.12
CA ALA A 35 -14.71 -37.79 25.09
C ALA A 35 -14.08 -38.03 26.47
N VAL A 36 -13.28 -37.07 26.93
CA VAL A 36 -12.60 -37.14 28.23
C VAL A 36 -12.94 -35.88 29.02
N GLY A 37 -13.80 -36.03 30.02
CA GLY A 37 -14.32 -34.96 30.87
C GLY A 37 -15.79 -35.18 31.21
N SER A 38 -16.25 -34.62 32.34
CA SER A 38 -17.67 -34.69 32.69
C SER A 38 -18.49 -33.92 31.65
N GLN A 39 -19.53 -34.58 31.11
CA GLN A 39 -20.41 -34.10 30.05
C GLN A 39 -19.74 -33.81 28.69
N ALA A 40 -18.49 -34.25 28.49
CA ALA A 40 -17.82 -34.11 27.20
C ALA A 40 -18.62 -34.87 26.11
N LEU A 41 -18.95 -34.17 25.00
CA LEU A 41 -19.84 -34.65 23.93
C LEU A 41 -21.16 -35.28 24.43
N GLY A 42 -21.65 -34.87 25.61
CA GLY A 42 -22.78 -35.55 26.27
C GLY A 42 -24.11 -35.51 25.50
N ILE A 43 -24.24 -34.60 24.53
CA ILE A 43 -25.43 -34.46 23.68
C ILE A 43 -25.16 -34.76 22.20
N ASN A 44 -24.00 -35.32 21.87
CA ASN A 44 -23.77 -35.84 20.52
C ASN A 44 -24.80 -36.93 20.25
N THR A 45 -25.47 -36.90 19.10
CA THR A 45 -26.52 -37.87 18.75
C THR A 45 -26.23 -38.61 17.46
N MET A 46 -25.47 -38.05 16.52
CA MET A 46 -25.11 -38.72 15.25
C MET A 46 -23.67 -38.46 14.80
N GLY A 47 -22.99 -37.49 15.40
CA GLY A 47 -21.64 -37.09 14.99
C GLY A 47 -20.62 -38.21 15.23
N SER A 48 -19.67 -38.37 14.32
CA SER A 48 -18.63 -39.40 14.36
C SER A 48 -17.23 -38.80 14.25
N SER A 49 -16.24 -39.51 14.78
CA SER A 49 -14.82 -39.10 14.77
C SER A 49 -14.54 -37.76 15.47
N ASN A 50 -15.34 -37.41 16.48
CA ASN A 50 -15.17 -36.20 17.29
C ASN A 50 -14.22 -36.45 18.46
N THR A 51 -13.44 -35.43 18.83
CA THR A 51 -12.56 -35.45 20.00
C THR A 51 -12.92 -34.31 20.93
N ALA A 52 -13.33 -34.60 22.16
CA ALA A 52 -13.59 -33.61 23.20
C ALA A 52 -12.80 -33.91 24.47
N LEU A 53 -11.98 -32.96 24.89
CA LEU A 53 -11.14 -33.05 26.08
C LEU A 53 -11.42 -31.87 27.00
N GLY A 54 -12.12 -32.10 28.11
CA GLY A 54 -12.43 -31.10 29.13
C GLY A 54 -13.84 -31.22 29.72
N TYR A 55 -14.06 -30.58 30.88
CA TYR A 55 -15.40 -30.42 31.44
C TYR A 55 -16.29 -29.67 30.43
N THR A 56 -17.43 -30.27 30.07
CA THR A 56 -18.39 -29.76 29.09
C THR A 56 -17.79 -29.43 27.72
N ALA A 57 -16.69 -30.08 27.34
CA ALA A 57 -16.11 -29.89 26.00
C ALA A 57 -17.01 -30.49 24.92
N GLY A 58 -17.24 -29.77 23.83
CA GLY A 58 -18.02 -30.25 22.68
C GLY A 58 -19.53 -30.38 22.94
N THR A 59 -20.09 -29.78 23.98
CA THR A 59 -21.55 -29.90 24.27
C THR A 59 -22.43 -29.18 23.27
N SER A 60 -21.90 -28.45 22.28
CA SER A 60 -22.68 -27.91 21.17
C SER A 60 -22.59 -28.76 19.90
N VAL A 61 -21.83 -29.85 19.92
CA VAL A 61 -21.69 -30.80 18.80
C VAL A 61 -22.77 -31.88 18.94
N THR A 62 -23.66 -31.96 17.96
CA THR A 62 -24.81 -32.89 17.96
C THR A 62 -24.77 -33.88 16.80
N THR A 63 -24.53 -33.40 15.58
CA THR A 63 -24.54 -34.21 14.35
C THR A 63 -23.29 -34.04 13.49
N ALA A 64 -22.42 -33.08 13.82
CA ALA A 64 -21.20 -32.81 13.07
C ALA A 64 -20.14 -33.89 13.29
N ASN A 65 -19.30 -34.09 12.27
CA ASN A 65 -18.21 -35.07 12.24
C ASN A 65 -16.85 -34.37 12.29
N ASN A 66 -15.81 -35.05 12.78
CA ASN A 66 -14.44 -34.54 12.79
C ASN A 66 -14.30 -33.19 13.52
N VAL A 67 -14.98 -33.03 14.66
CA VAL A 67 -14.87 -31.84 15.51
C VAL A 67 -13.90 -32.09 16.66
N ILE A 68 -12.93 -31.20 16.81
CA ILE A 68 -11.96 -31.22 17.91
C ILE A 68 -12.30 -30.08 18.89
N CYS A 69 -12.59 -30.41 20.15
CA CYS A 69 -12.88 -29.46 21.22
C CYS A 69 -11.95 -29.73 22.41
N ILE A 70 -10.98 -28.85 22.64
CA ILE A 70 -9.97 -29.03 23.70
C ILE A 70 -10.05 -27.87 24.70
N GLY A 71 -10.38 -28.15 25.95
CA GLY A 71 -10.44 -27.21 27.06
C GLY A 71 -11.76 -27.31 27.84
N ALA A 72 -11.73 -26.92 29.12
CA ALA A 72 -12.94 -26.83 29.94
C ALA A 72 -13.84 -25.69 29.46
N GLY A 73 -15.12 -25.96 29.27
CA GLY A 73 -16.09 -24.97 28.76
C GLY A 73 -15.97 -24.68 27.25
N VAL A 74 -15.15 -25.42 26.51
CA VAL A 74 -15.04 -25.26 25.05
C VAL A 74 -16.20 -26.00 24.39
N LEU A 75 -17.31 -25.31 24.19
CA LEU A 75 -18.55 -25.92 23.71
C LEU A 75 -18.46 -26.41 22.26
N GLY A 76 -17.59 -25.80 21.45
CA GLY A 76 -17.49 -26.03 20.01
C GLY A 76 -18.69 -25.48 19.23
N LEU A 77 -18.79 -25.86 17.96
CA LEU A 77 -19.95 -25.60 17.09
C LEU A 77 -20.33 -26.90 16.36
N ASN A 78 -21.61 -27.04 15.99
CA ASN A 78 -22.08 -28.18 15.21
C ASN A 78 -21.73 -28.03 13.71
N VAL A 79 -20.44 -27.92 13.41
CA VAL A 79 -19.89 -27.74 12.05
C VAL A 79 -18.79 -28.77 11.86
N SER A 80 -18.92 -29.63 10.86
CA SER A 80 -17.92 -30.68 10.60
C SER A 80 -16.56 -30.10 10.22
N ASN A 81 -15.49 -30.85 10.46
CA ASN A 81 -14.10 -30.48 10.14
C ASN A 81 -13.67 -29.16 10.81
N SER A 82 -13.95 -29.03 12.10
CA SER A 82 -13.66 -27.82 12.87
C SER A 82 -12.83 -28.13 14.11
N CYS A 83 -12.02 -27.17 14.55
CA CYS A 83 -11.16 -27.31 15.71
C CYS A 83 -11.29 -26.07 16.61
N PHE A 84 -11.62 -26.31 17.88
CA PHE A 84 -11.78 -25.31 18.91
C PHE A 84 -10.87 -25.68 20.09
N ILE A 85 -9.90 -24.82 20.38
CA ILE A 85 -9.01 -24.99 21.52
C ILE A 85 -9.18 -23.77 22.42
N GLY A 86 -9.57 -24.02 23.67
CA GLY A 86 -9.74 -22.98 24.68
C GLY A 86 -8.40 -22.37 25.08
N ASN A 87 -8.45 -21.17 25.64
CA ASN A 87 -7.28 -20.45 26.16
C ASN A 87 -6.19 -20.15 25.10
N ILE A 88 -6.54 -20.05 23.81
CA ILE A 88 -5.66 -19.49 22.77
C ILE A 88 -5.50 -17.95 22.93
N SER A 89 -6.31 -17.30 23.74
CA SER A 89 -6.23 -15.85 24.00
C SER A 89 -5.17 -15.49 25.06
N GLY A 90 -4.44 -14.38 24.86
CA GLY A 90 -3.86 -13.63 25.99
C GLY A 90 -2.36 -13.40 26.05
N VAL A 91 -1.60 -13.54 24.95
CA VAL A 91 -0.21 -13.01 24.93
C VAL A 91 -0.26 -11.50 24.68
N ASN A 92 -0.60 -10.73 25.73
CA ASN A 92 -0.30 -9.31 25.78
C ASN A 92 1.14 -9.11 26.27
N GLU A 93 2.00 -8.89 25.28
CA GLU A 93 3.20 -8.06 25.25
C GLU A 93 4.20 -8.09 26.43
N GLY A 94 5.32 -8.77 26.13
CA GLY A 94 6.67 -8.43 26.59
C GLY A 94 7.77 -8.87 25.60
N GLY A 95 7.40 -9.43 24.44
CA GLY A 95 8.30 -10.03 23.46
C GLY A 95 7.67 -10.15 22.07
N THR A 96 8.42 -10.67 21.09
CA THR A 96 8.00 -10.77 19.69
C THR A 96 6.77 -11.69 19.53
N ILE A 97 5.63 -11.10 19.21
CA ILE A 97 4.42 -11.82 18.80
C ILE A 97 4.75 -12.59 17.51
N SER A 98 4.57 -13.91 17.54
CA SER A 98 4.76 -14.78 16.36
C SER A 98 3.39 -15.25 15.86
N ALA A 99 3.07 -14.96 14.60
CA ALA A 99 1.85 -15.45 13.97
C ALA A 99 1.87 -16.98 13.85
N VAL A 100 0.72 -17.62 14.10
CA VAL A 100 0.53 -19.06 13.88
C VAL A 100 0.14 -19.29 12.42
N TYR A 101 0.84 -20.18 11.74
CA TYR A 101 0.56 -20.60 10.37
C TYR A 101 0.22 -22.09 10.33
N ILE A 102 -0.53 -22.50 9.31
CA ILE A 102 -0.75 -23.90 8.96
C ILE A 102 0.14 -24.18 7.74
N ASN A 103 1.04 -25.16 7.84
CA ASN A 103 1.87 -25.57 6.71
C ASN A 103 1.11 -26.47 5.73
N THR A 104 1.75 -26.86 4.62
CA THR A 104 1.16 -27.73 3.58
C THR A 104 0.79 -29.13 4.08
N ASP A 105 1.36 -29.56 5.19
CA ASP A 105 1.06 -30.85 5.84
C ASP A 105 -0.06 -30.72 6.89
N GLY A 106 -0.70 -29.56 6.99
CA GLY A 106 -1.79 -29.28 7.93
C GLY A 106 -1.33 -29.04 9.38
N GLN A 107 -0.04 -28.81 9.61
CA GLN A 107 0.52 -28.63 10.95
C GLN A 107 0.54 -27.15 11.36
N LEU A 108 0.16 -26.87 12.61
CA LEU A 108 0.34 -25.56 13.23
C LEU A 108 1.83 -25.30 13.51
N GLY A 109 2.30 -24.10 13.19
CA GLY A 109 3.66 -23.64 13.48
C GLY A 109 3.72 -22.14 13.71
N THR A 110 4.84 -21.64 14.25
CA THR A 110 5.00 -20.23 14.68
C THR A 110 6.03 -19.46 13.86
N GLN A 111 6.40 -19.93 12.66
CA GLN A 111 7.46 -19.30 11.88
C GLN A 111 6.98 -18.99 10.46
N PRO A 112 7.05 -17.72 10.00
CA PRO A 112 6.88 -17.43 8.57
C PRO A 112 7.95 -18.18 7.76
N PRO A 113 7.75 -18.42 6.45
CA PRO A 113 8.70 -19.16 5.62
C PRO A 113 10.13 -18.61 5.77
N ALA A 114 11.10 -19.52 5.96
CA ALA A 114 12.48 -19.12 6.23
C ALA A 114 13.03 -18.24 5.08
N SER A 115 13.39 -16.98 5.39
CA SER A 115 13.69 -15.97 4.35
C SER A 115 15.19 -15.75 4.09
N SER A 116 16.07 -16.50 4.75
CA SER A 116 17.53 -16.42 4.55
C SER A 116 17.93 -16.85 3.14
N ARG A 117 18.97 -16.22 2.57
CA ARG A 117 19.52 -16.54 1.24
C ARG A 117 19.84 -18.03 1.08
N ARG A 118 20.25 -18.72 2.16
CA ARG A 118 20.57 -20.16 2.13
C ARG A 118 19.37 -21.06 1.79
N PHE A 119 18.15 -20.55 1.92
CA PHE A 119 16.90 -21.28 1.62
C PHE A 119 16.27 -20.84 0.29
N LYS A 120 16.96 -20.01 -0.49
CA LYS A 120 16.43 -19.39 -1.71
C LYS A 120 17.37 -19.62 -2.89
N ASN A 121 16.80 -20.06 -4.01
CA ASN A 121 17.49 -20.16 -5.29
C ASN A 121 16.92 -19.12 -6.27
N GLU A 122 17.64 -18.86 -7.37
CA GLU A 122 17.18 -17.98 -8.47
C GLU A 122 16.77 -16.55 -8.04
N ILE A 123 17.48 -15.97 -7.07
CA ILE A 123 17.19 -14.64 -6.53
C ILE A 123 17.50 -13.56 -7.58
N LYS A 124 16.46 -12.90 -8.10
CA LYS A 124 16.53 -11.81 -9.08
C LYS A 124 15.67 -10.62 -8.62
N PRO A 125 15.92 -9.39 -9.12
CA PRO A 125 15.00 -8.27 -8.97
C PRO A 125 13.60 -8.63 -9.51
N MET A 126 12.55 -8.00 -8.94
CA MET A 126 11.16 -8.26 -9.38
C MET A 126 10.81 -7.55 -10.69
N ASP A 127 11.54 -6.50 -11.07
CA ASP A 127 11.35 -5.71 -12.30
C ASP A 127 9.86 -5.45 -12.61
N GLN A 128 9.38 -5.75 -13.81
CA GLN A 128 8.00 -5.48 -14.25
C GLN A 128 6.97 -6.46 -13.65
N VAL A 129 7.39 -7.57 -13.03
CA VAL A 129 6.46 -8.57 -12.48
C VAL A 129 5.55 -7.95 -11.41
N SER A 130 6.08 -7.02 -10.62
CA SER A 130 5.33 -6.32 -9.59
C SER A 130 4.31 -5.30 -10.12
N GLU A 131 4.37 -4.89 -11.40
CA GLU A 131 3.44 -3.91 -11.97
C GLU A 131 2.01 -4.46 -12.10
N ALA A 132 1.85 -5.78 -12.09
CA ALA A 132 0.54 -6.42 -12.07
C ALA A 132 -0.34 -5.90 -10.91
N ILE A 133 0.27 -5.55 -9.76
CA ILE A 133 -0.49 -5.06 -8.60
C ILE A 133 -1.16 -3.71 -8.84
N LEU A 134 -0.64 -2.91 -9.79
CA LEU A 134 -1.17 -1.58 -10.10
C LEU A 134 -2.53 -1.64 -10.78
N SER A 135 -2.91 -2.80 -11.32
CA SER A 135 -4.23 -3.05 -11.92
C SER A 135 -5.23 -3.65 -10.94
N LEU A 136 -4.80 -3.96 -9.70
CA LEU A 136 -5.69 -4.50 -8.67
C LEU A 136 -6.65 -3.43 -8.16
N LYS A 137 -7.85 -3.86 -7.75
CA LYS A 137 -8.92 -2.98 -7.30
C LYS A 137 -9.24 -3.25 -5.83
N PRO A 138 -8.77 -2.39 -4.90
CA PRO A 138 -9.15 -2.49 -3.51
C PRO A 138 -10.66 -2.30 -3.32
N VAL A 139 -11.25 -3.08 -2.42
CA VAL A 139 -12.68 -3.03 -2.09
C VAL A 139 -12.88 -2.92 -0.58
N THR A 140 -14.04 -2.38 -0.21
CA THR A 140 -14.59 -2.46 1.14
C THR A 140 -15.71 -3.50 1.14
N PHE A 141 -15.74 -4.39 2.12
CA PHE A 141 -16.72 -5.46 2.20
C PHE A 141 -17.09 -5.81 3.65
N HIS A 142 -18.10 -6.67 3.81
CA HIS A 142 -18.48 -7.27 5.09
C HIS A 142 -18.50 -8.78 4.91
N TYR A 143 -18.02 -9.53 5.91
CA TYR A 143 -18.15 -10.98 5.88
C TYR A 143 -19.61 -11.40 6.07
N LYS A 144 -20.07 -12.37 5.27
CA LYS A 144 -21.42 -12.94 5.42
C LYS A 144 -21.67 -13.52 6.82
N SER A 145 -20.61 -14.00 7.49
CA SER A 145 -20.65 -14.55 8.85
C SER A 145 -20.58 -13.48 9.95
N ASP A 146 -20.26 -12.24 9.62
CA ASP A 146 -20.12 -11.17 10.60
C ASP A 146 -21.48 -10.59 10.98
N THR A 147 -21.92 -10.87 12.19
CA THR A 147 -23.18 -10.38 12.75
C THR A 147 -23.08 -8.95 13.29
N LYS A 148 -21.85 -8.40 13.41
CA LYS A 148 -21.61 -7.05 13.92
C LYS A 148 -21.48 -6.00 12.80
N GLY A 149 -21.38 -6.44 11.55
CA GLY A 149 -21.33 -5.55 10.39
C GLY A 149 -20.10 -4.64 10.37
N VAL A 150 -18.94 -5.14 10.77
CA VAL A 150 -17.70 -4.38 10.78
C VAL A 150 -17.13 -4.31 9.35
N PRO A 151 -16.93 -3.11 8.78
CA PRO A 151 -16.37 -2.97 7.45
C PRO A 151 -14.92 -3.48 7.41
N GLN A 152 -14.62 -4.27 6.39
CA GLN A 152 -13.31 -4.81 6.10
C GLN A 152 -12.78 -4.23 4.78
N PHE A 153 -11.47 -4.25 4.61
CA PHE A 153 -10.78 -3.74 3.43
C PHE A 153 -9.92 -4.85 2.85
N GLY A 154 -9.89 -4.97 1.53
CA GLY A 154 -9.08 -5.99 0.88
C GLY A 154 -9.28 -6.08 -0.60
N LEU A 155 -9.05 -7.28 -1.14
CA LEU A 155 -9.16 -7.63 -2.54
C LEU A 155 -10.09 -8.85 -2.70
N ILE A 156 -10.75 -8.94 -3.85
CA ILE A 156 -11.54 -10.11 -4.25
C ILE A 156 -10.60 -11.09 -4.96
N ALA A 157 -10.46 -12.31 -4.43
CA ALA A 157 -9.47 -13.26 -4.93
C ALA A 157 -9.68 -13.62 -6.41
N GLU A 158 -10.93 -13.75 -6.84
CA GLU A 158 -11.29 -14.04 -8.22
C GLU A 158 -10.89 -12.90 -9.18
N GLU A 159 -11.01 -11.64 -8.74
CA GLU A 159 -10.57 -10.48 -9.52
C GLU A 159 -9.03 -10.41 -9.56
N VAL A 160 -8.36 -10.72 -8.44
CA VAL A 160 -6.89 -10.81 -8.40
C VAL A 160 -6.40 -11.88 -9.37
N ALA A 161 -7.06 -13.04 -9.42
CA ALA A 161 -6.66 -14.15 -10.30
C ALA A 161 -6.76 -13.80 -11.79
N GLN A 162 -7.67 -12.91 -12.18
CA GLN A 162 -7.76 -12.40 -13.56
C GLN A 162 -6.56 -11.53 -13.94
N VAL A 163 -6.00 -10.79 -12.97
CA VAL A 163 -4.84 -9.93 -13.17
C VAL A 163 -3.54 -10.72 -13.07
N ASN A 164 -3.40 -11.54 -12.02
CA ASN A 164 -2.27 -12.43 -11.83
C ASN A 164 -2.69 -13.68 -11.01
N PRO A 165 -2.77 -14.87 -11.65
CA PRO A 165 -3.19 -16.10 -10.97
C PRO A 165 -2.20 -16.62 -9.92
N ASP A 166 -0.93 -16.19 -9.94
CA ASP A 166 0.07 -16.60 -8.96
C ASP A 166 -0.11 -15.91 -7.58
N LEU A 167 -0.98 -14.89 -7.52
CA LEU A 167 -1.29 -14.13 -6.31
C LEU A 167 -2.50 -14.68 -5.54
N VAL A 168 -3.02 -15.84 -5.91
CA VAL A 168 -4.11 -16.50 -5.20
C VAL A 168 -3.74 -17.91 -4.74
N VAL A 169 -4.37 -18.34 -3.66
CA VAL A 169 -4.33 -19.71 -3.16
C VAL A 169 -5.66 -20.37 -3.49
N ARG A 170 -5.59 -21.63 -3.93
CA ARG A 170 -6.76 -22.47 -4.20
C ARG A 170 -6.99 -23.43 -3.04
N ASP A 171 -8.25 -23.79 -2.81
CA ASP A 171 -8.60 -24.82 -1.84
C ASP A 171 -8.33 -26.24 -2.38
N GLU A 172 -8.70 -27.26 -1.60
CA GLU A 172 -8.53 -28.67 -1.95
C GLU A 172 -9.30 -29.09 -3.22
N ASN A 173 -10.38 -28.38 -3.57
CA ASN A 173 -11.17 -28.63 -4.77
C ASN A 173 -10.61 -27.90 -6.01
N GLY A 174 -9.59 -27.06 -5.82
CA GLY A 174 -9.01 -26.23 -6.86
C GLY A 174 -9.72 -24.89 -7.06
N ASP A 175 -10.70 -24.57 -6.23
CA ASP A 175 -11.43 -23.30 -6.28
C ASP A 175 -10.60 -22.17 -5.68
N ILE A 176 -10.74 -20.95 -6.19
CA ILE A 176 -10.01 -19.78 -5.69
C ILE A 176 -10.50 -19.48 -4.27
N TYR A 177 -9.58 -19.47 -3.31
CA TYR A 177 -9.93 -19.39 -1.89
C TYR A 177 -9.52 -18.06 -1.25
N THR A 178 -8.27 -17.64 -1.45
CA THR A 178 -7.75 -16.42 -0.82
C THR A 178 -6.63 -15.78 -1.62
N VAL A 179 -6.31 -14.53 -1.29
CA VAL A 179 -5.21 -13.76 -1.88
C VAL A 179 -3.93 -14.00 -1.08
N ARG A 180 -2.80 -14.13 -1.78
CA ARG A 180 -1.46 -14.12 -1.21
C ARG A 180 -1.03 -12.70 -0.83
N TYR A 181 -1.63 -12.16 0.23
CA TYR A 181 -1.36 -10.80 0.69
C TYR A 181 0.12 -10.57 1.06
N ASP A 182 0.85 -11.61 1.46
CA ASP A 182 2.30 -11.58 1.67
C ASP A 182 3.06 -11.23 0.37
N ALA A 183 2.68 -11.85 -0.75
CA ALA A 183 3.26 -11.58 -2.06
C ALA A 183 2.88 -10.18 -2.55
N VAL A 184 1.61 -9.80 -2.41
CA VAL A 184 1.12 -8.45 -2.75
C VAL A 184 1.91 -7.37 -1.99
N ASN A 185 2.12 -7.54 -0.69
CA ASN A 185 2.89 -6.59 0.13
C ASN A 185 4.35 -6.48 -0.32
N ALA A 186 4.99 -7.60 -0.68
CA ALA A 186 6.36 -7.59 -1.19
C ALA A 186 6.47 -6.89 -2.56
N MET A 187 5.50 -7.12 -3.45
CA MET A 187 5.43 -6.44 -4.75
C MET A 187 5.13 -4.95 -4.58
N LEU A 188 4.25 -4.58 -3.63
CA LEU A 188 3.94 -3.19 -3.29
C LEU A 188 5.18 -2.43 -2.82
N LEU A 189 6.03 -3.09 -2.02
CA LEU A 189 7.31 -2.51 -1.63
C LEU A 189 8.19 -2.22 -2.86
N ASN A 190 8.25 -3.12 -3.84
CA ASN A 190 9.03 -2.89 -5.06
C ASN A 190 8.52 -1.69 -5.85
N GLU A 191 7.20 -1.61 -6.08
CA GLU A 191 6.59 -0.48 -6.80
C GLU A 191 6.74 0.85 -6.05
N PHE A 192 6.58 0.83 -4.72
CA PHE A 192 6.84 2.00 -3.88
C PHE A 192 8.29 2.49 -4.02
N LEU A 193 9.26 1.58 -3.99
CA LEU A 193 10.68 1.92 -4.16
C LEU A 193 11.00 2.44 -5.56
N LYS A 194 10.35 1.92 -6.61
CA LYS A 194 10.48 2.45 -7.97
C LYS A 194 9.96 3.89 -8.03
N GLU A 195 8.76 4.13 -7.52
CA GLU A 195 8.15 5.47 -7.57
C GLU A 195 8.92 6.47 -6.70
N HIS A 196 9.41 6.06 -5.54
CA HIS A 196 10.26 6.90 -4.69
C HIS A 196 11.51 7.39 -5.43
N ARG A 197 12.23 6.49 -6.14
CA ARG A 197 13.41 6.87 -6.94
C ARG A 197 13.06 7.83 -8.06
N LYS A 198 11.91 7.62 -8.72
CA LYS A 198 11.43 8.49 -9.80
C LYS A 198 11.12 9.90 -9.27
N VAL A 199 10.48 10.00 -8.11
CA VAL A 199 10.20 11.28 -7.44
C VAL A 199 11.50 11.98 -7.05
N GLU A 200 12.48 11.28 -6.50
CA GLU A 200 13.79 11.87 -6.20
C GLU A 200 14.51 12.39 -7.44
N GLN A 201 14.42 11.66 -8.56
CA GLN A 201 14.99 12.10 -9.83
C GLN A 201 14.29 13.36 -10.35
N GLN A 202 12.95 13.37 -10.36
CA GLN A 202 12.18 14.53 -10.78
C GLN A 202 12.49 15.76 -9.91
N ALA A 203 12.69 15.57 -8.59
CA ALA A 203 13.08 16.64 -7.69
C ALA A 203 14.46 17.25 -8.05
N ARG A 204 15.43 16.41 -8.44
CA ARG A 204 16.74 16.88 -8.92
C ARG A 204 16.63 17.64 -10.23
N GLU A 205 15.91 17.09 -11.21
CA GLU A 205 15.67 17.75 -12.50
C GLU A 205 14.97 19.11 -12.32
N MET A 206 14.00 19.20 -11.40
CA MET A 206 13.32 20.45 -11.07
C MET A 206 14.26 21.48 -10.45
N GLN A 207 15.19 21.08 -9.59
CA GLN A 207 16.21 21.98 -9.03
C GLN A 207 17.15 22.53 -10.12
N GLU A 208 17.59 21.67 -11.04
CA GLU A 208 18.43 22.08 -12.17
C GLU A 208 17.70 23.05 -13.11
N GLN A 209 16.43 22.78 -13.41
CA GLN A 209 15.58 23.68 -14.18
C GLN A 209 15.41 25.03 -13.47
N GLN A 210 15.17 25.02 -12.15
CA GLN A 210 15.03 26.24 -11.37
C GLN A 210 16.30 27.09 -11.37
N ALA A 211 17.48 26.44 -11.25
CA ALA A 211 18.77 27.11 -11.36
C ALA A 211 18.99 27.72 -12.76
N THR A 212 18.63 26.98 -13.81
CA THR A 212 18.71 27.46 -15.19
C THR A 212 17.79 28.65 -15.43
N ILE A 213 16.55 28.62 -14.94
CA ILE A 213 15.59 29.72 -15.03
C ILE A 213 16.12 30.95 -14.28
N ALA A 214 16.69 30.77 -13.08
CA ALA A 214 17.28 31.86 -12.31
C ALA A 214 18.45 32.52 -13.06
N GLN A 215 19.31 31.72 -13.69
CA GLN A 215 20.43 32.21 -14.49
C GLN A 215 19.95 32.98 -15.73
N GLN A 216 18.98 32.44 -16.47
CA GLN A 216 18.40 33.12 -17.64
C GLN A 216 17.73 34.45 -17.28
N ARG A 217 17.05 34.53 -16.12
CA ARG A 217 16.49 35.78 -15.60
C ARG A 217 17.58 36.82 -15.33
N LYS A 218 18.69 36.40 -14.70
CA LYS A 218 19.84 37.29 -14.43
C LYS A 218 20.47 37.82 -15.71
N GLU A 219 20.66 36.95 -16.71
CA GLU A 219 21.19 37.34 -18.02
C GLU A 219 20.26 38.28 -18.78
N SER A 220 18.95 38.01 -18.73
CA SER A 220 17.93 38.88 -19.33
C SER A 220 17.92 40.25 -18.68
N GLN A 221 17.97 40.31 -17.34
CA GLN A 221 18.07 41.58 -16.61
C GLN A 221 19.34 42.35 -16.98
N ALA A 222 20.49 41.70 -17.00
CA ALA A 222 21.76 42.35 -17.37
C ALA A 222 21.74 42.91 -18.81
N LYS A 223 21.06 42.21 -19.74
CA LYS A 223 20.84 42.73 -21.10
C LYS A 223 19.92 43.95 -21.10
N THR A 224 18.83 43.92 -20.33
CA THR A 224 17.93 45.06 -20.16
C THR A 224 18.68 46.27 -19.60
N ASP A 225 19.43 46.11 -18.51
CA ASP A 225 20.20 47.19 -17.89
C ASP A 225 21.22 47.80 -18.89
N LYS A 226 21.91 46.95 -19.67
CA LYS A 226 22.84 47.39 -20.71
C LYS A 226 22.13 48.16 -21.83
N LEU A 227 20.94 47.71 -22.23
CA LEU A 227 20.14 48.40 -23.24
C LEU A 227 19.69 49.77 -22.74
N GLU A 228 19.19 49.86 -21.51
CA GLU A 228 18.81 51.12 -20.85
C GLU A 228 19.99 52.10 -20.78
N ALA A 229 21.17 51.64 -20.38
CA ALA A 229 22.38 52.46 -20.36
C ALA A 229 22.78 52.97 -21.75
N THR A 230 22.64 52.13 -22.78
CA THR A 230 22.93 52.50 -24.17
C THR A 230 21.93 53.55 -24.66
N ILE A 231 20.64 53.37 -24.36
CA ILE A 231 19.59 54.35 -24.70
C ILE A 231 19.86 55.69 -24.03
N ALA A 232 20.22 55.70 -22.75
CA ALA A 232 20.55 56.93 -22.02
C ALA A 232 21.76 57.65 -22.64
N GLN A 233 22.80 56.91 -23.03
CA GLN A 233 23.96 57.46 -23.72
C GLN A 233 23.59 58.06 -25.09
N GLN A 234 22.80 57.34 -25.89
CA GLN A 234 22.31 57.84 -27.18
C GLN A 234 21.46 59.10 -27.03
N GLN A 235 20.61 59.17 -26.01
CA GLN A 235 19.83 60.38 -25.70
C GLN A 235 20.75 61.56 -25.37
N LYS A 236 21.81 61.35 -24.59
CA LYS A 236 22.79 62.38 -24.24
C LYS A 236 23.56 62.88 -25.47
N GLU A 237 24.01 61.96 -26.33
CA GLU A 237 24.66 62.30 -27.59
C GLU A 237 23.73 63.07 -28.52
N MET A 238 22.47 62.65 -28.63
CA MET A 238 21.45 63.34 -29.41
C MET A 238 21.21 64.77 -28.90
N GLN A 239 21.11 64.97 -27.58
CA GLN A 239 21.02 66.32 -27.00
C GLN A 239 22.25 67.17 -27.32
N ALA A 240 23.45 66.60 -27.29
CA ALA A 240 24.68 67.31 -27.65
C ALA A 240 24.72 67.71 -29.12
N VAL A 241 24.24 66.83 -30.02
CA VAL A 241 24.09 67.15 -31.46
C VAL A 241 23.07 68.27 -31.66
N ILE A 242 21.91 68.21 -31.00
CA ILE A 242 20.89 69.27 -31.05
C ILE A 242 21.48 70.61 -30.58
N ALA A 243 22.25 70.62 -29.48
CA ALA A 243 22.90 71.82 -28.97
C ALA A 243 23.88 72.42 -29.99
N ARG A 244 24.73 71.59 -30.62
CA ARG A 244 25.66 72.02 -31.67
C ARG A 244 24.94 72.58 -32.91
N LEU A 245 23.84 71.95 -33.32
CA LEU A 245 23.01 72.45 -34.44
C LEU A 245 22.41 73.82 -34.12
N ASN A 246 21.91 74.02 -32.90
CA ASN A 246 21.40 75.32 -32.46
C ASN A 246 22.51 76.40 -32.44
N GLU A 247 23.71 76.05 -31.99
CA GLU A 247 24.86 76.95 -32.00
C GLU A 247 25.29 77.33 -33.43
N GLN A 248 25.37 76.35 -34.34
CA GLN A 248 25.63 76.58 -35.76
C GLN A 248 24.58 77.48 -36.39
N ALA A 249 23.29 77.26 -36.11
CA ALA A 249 22.20 78.11 -36.59
C ALA A 249 22.38 79.57 -36.13
N ALA A 250 22.75 79.79 -34.86
CA ALA A 250 23.04 81.13 -34.34
C ALA A 250 24.26 81.79 -35.00
N GLN A 251 25.32 81.03 -35.29
CA GLN A 251 26.50 81.53 -36.01
C GLN A 251 26.15 81.91 -37.46
N ILE A 252 25.39 81.08 -38.17
CA ILE A 252 24.91 81.39 -39.54
C ILE A 252 24.10 82.67 -39.54
N GLN A 253 23.23 82.87 -38.54
CA GLN A 253 22.43 84.08 -38.40
C GLN A 253 23.31 85.33 -38.20
N LYS A 254 24.35 85.24 -37.35
CA LYS A 254 25.34 86.32 -37.16
C LYS A 254 26.09 86.66 -38.45
N VAL A 255 26.58 85.65 -39.19
CA VAL A 255 27.30 85.85 -40.46
C VAL A 255 26.38 86.49 -41.50
N SER A 256 25.11 86.05 -41.56
CA SER A 256 24.10 86.63 -42.46
C SER A 256 23.86 88.12 -42.16
N ILE A 257 23.82 88.50 -40.88
CA ILE A 257 23.72 89.91 -40.46
C ILE A 257 24.96 90.71 -40.91
N GLN A 258 26.17 90.19 -40.69
CA GLN A 258 27.42 90.86 -41.13
C GLN A 258 27.52 91.02 -42.66
N LEU A 259 27.08 90.02 -43.42
CA LEU A 259 27.02 90.08 -44.88
C LEU A 259 25.96 91.07 -45.39
N GLY A 260 24.83 91.19 -44.69
CA GLY A 260 23.83 92.22 -44.97
C GLY A 260 24.35 93.65 -44.74
N VAL A 261 25.14 93.86 -43.69
CA VAL A 261 25.75 95.16 -43.36
C VAL A 261 26.85 95.55 -44.35
N THR A 262 27.65 94.60 -44.83
CA THR A 262 28.72 94.87 -45.82
C THR A 262 28.18 95.18 -47.21
N LYS A 263 26.98 94.70 -47.57
CA LYS A 263 26.31 95.06 -48.83
C LYS A 263 25.73 96.49 -48.82
N ALA A 264 25.57 97.11 -47.65
CA ALA A 264 25.01 98.45 -47.47
C ALA A 264 26.04 99.58 -47.44
N ALA A 265 27.35 99.28 -47.55
CA ALA A 265 28.38 100.32 -47.62
C ALA A 265 28.63 100.73 -49.10
N PRO A 266 28.28 101.96 -49.53
CA PRO A 266 28.48 102.38 -50.90
C PRO A 266 29.97 102.65 -51.14
N ARG A 267 30.58 101.94 -52.10
CA ARG A 267 31.87 102.34 -52.66
C ARG A 267 31.62 103.41 -53.72
N THR A 268 31.70 104.68 -53.32
CA THR A 268 31.91 105.78 -54.24
C THR A 268 33.33 105.68 -54.80
N VAL A 269 33.45 105.34 -56.09
CA VAL A 269 34.69 105.50 -56.83
C VAL A 269 34.49 106.67 -57.77
N SER A 270 35.02 107.84 -57.37
CA SER A 270 35.23 108.98 -58.24
C SER A 270 36.20 108.62 -59.35
N ASN A 271 35.89 108.94 -60.60
CA ASN A 271 36.92 109.39 -61.52
C ASN A 271 36.36 110.26 -62.66
N LYS A 272 36.88 111.50 -62.64
CA LYS A 272 37.14 112.50 -63.69
C LYS A 272 36.33 112.48 -64.97
#